data_AF-A0A1M5I336-F1
#
_entry.id   AF-A0A1M5I336-F1
#
_cell.length_a   1.000
_cell.length_b   1.000
_cell.length_c   1.000
_cell.angle_alpha   90.00
_cell.angle_beta   90.00
_cell.angle_gamma   90.00
#
_symmetry.space_group_name_H-M   'P 1'
#
loop_
_entity.id
_entity.type
_entity.pdbx_description
1 polymer ?
#
loop_
_entity_poly.entity_id
_entity_poly.type
_entity_poly.pdbx_seq_one_letter_code
_entity_poly.pdbx_strand_id
1 'polypeptide(L)'
;MPPPDAPPTWSARRATGAVVLGVGVAAGAAAVTLLWRLMRSVTAVGGSCADGGPYVSAQPCPDGTGATIGLLFVLVPLFLGGTWWGALRAQAPNPVLLGWPALFLTLGWQFLRDGVDPPAGAGDISLGYLICGVVFVLMGAAPLLLLLSAWRGSRRTRRAQAGPPPVVTTFPHLRDHRPSRGSAEPDLPGGDDPRDLTGRLERLAALHASGALTDAEFRAAKAATLGEGAGR
;
A
#
# COMPACT_ATOMS: atom_id res chain seq x y z
N MET A 1 -0.35 7.84 -42.90
CA MET A 1 0.99 7.86 -42.27
C MET A 1 0.92 8.84 -41.10
N PRO A 2 0.80 8.36 -39.85
CA PRO A 2 0.74 9.25 -38.68
C PRO A 2 2.11 9.89 -38.41
N PRO A 3 2.18 11.14 -37.93
CA PRO A 3 3.44 11.84 -37.72
C PRO A 3 4.27 11.24 -36.57
N PRO A 4 5.61 11.26 -36.67
CA PRO A 4 6.52 10.79 -35.62
C PRO A 4 6.64 11.82 -34.49
N ASP A 5 6.57 11.29 -33.26
CA ASP A 5 7.28 11.80 -32.07
C ASP A 5 6.88 13.19 -31.55
N ALA A 6 5.61 13.36 -31.16
CA ALA A 6 5.30 14.39 -30.16
C ALA A 6 5.90 13.96 -28.80
N PRO A 7 6.75 14.78 -28.13
CA PRO A 7 7.24 14.44 -26.81
C PRO A 7 6.04 14.27 -25.86
N PRO A 8 6.11 13.34 -24.89
CA PRO A 8 5.03 13.13 -23.95
C PRO A 8 4.76 14.44 -23.22
N THR A 9 3.68 15.13 -23.55
CA THR A 9 3.26 16.37 -22.89
C THR A 9 2.79 15.98 -21.50
N TRP A 10 3.73 15.91 -20.57
CA TRP A 10 3.40 15.59 -19.19
C TRP A 10 2.54 16.73 -18.66
N SER A 11 1.31 16.42 -18.26
CA SER A 11 0.44 17.44 -17.70
C SER A 11 1.14 18.09 -16.51
N ALA A 12 1.18 19.42 -16.44
CA ALA A 12 1.86 20.15 -15.35
C ALA A 12 1.46 19.65 -13.95
N ARG A 13 0.24 19.11 -13.83
CA ARG A 13 -0.27 18.41 -12.64
C ARG A 13 0.52 17.15 -12.27
N ARG A 14 0.84 16.28 -13.25
CA ARG A 14 1.66 15.07 -13.03
C ARG A 14 3.11 15.44 -12.71
N ALA A 15 3.64 16.49 -13.35
CA ALA A 15 4.96 17.04 -13.03
C ALA A 15 5.08 17.49 -11.59
N THR A 16 4.13 18.33 -11.16
CA THR A 16 4.09 18.80 -9.78
C THR A 16 3.92 17.64 -8.80
N GLY A 17 3.07 16.66 -9.13
CA GLY A 17 2.84 15.48 -8.29
C GLY A 17 4.10 14.66 -8.05
N ALA A 18 4.88 14.39 -9.09
CA ALA A 18 6.12 13.63 -8.96
C ALA A 18 7.23 14.38 -8.22
N VAL A 19 7.35 15.70 -8.42
CA VAL A 19 8.29 16.52 -7.66
C VAL A 19 7.95 16.49 -6.17
N VAL A 20 6.68 16.70 -5.82
CA VAL A 20 6.23 16.68 -4.41
C VAL A 20 6.42 15.29 -3.79
N LEU A 21 6.12 14.23 -4.54
CA LEU A 21 6.39 12.85 -4.12
C LEU A 21 7.88 12.63 -3.85
N GLY A 22 8.76 13.09 -4.75
CA GLY A 22 10.21 12.97 -4.62
C GLY A 22 10.75 13.71 -3.39
N VAL A 23 10.28 14.94 -3.14
CA VAL A 23 10.64 15.70 -1.94
C VAL A 23 10.18 14.98 -0.68
N GLY A 24 8.96 14.44 -0.67
CA GLY A 24 8.45 13.65 0.45
C GLY A 24 9.36 12.45 0.74
N VAL A 25 9.68 11.64 -0.27
CA VAL A 25 10.57 10.47 -0.11
C VAL A 25 11.96 10.88 0.38
N ALA A 26 12.53 11.95 -0.16
CA ALA A 26 13.82 12.48 0.29
C ALA A 26 13.79 12.93 1.76
N ALA A 27 12.72 13.59 2.19
CA ALA A 27 12.52 13.97 3.59
C ALA A 27 12.43 12.75 4.51
N GLY A 28 11.74 11.68 4.07
CA GLY A 28 11.67 10.42 4.79
C GLY A 28 13.04 9.75 4.95
N ALA A 29 13.82 9.69 3.87
CA ALA A 29 15.18 9.15 3.90
C ALA A 29 16.11 9.97 4.82
N ALA A 30 15.99 11.30 4.79
CA ALA A 30 16.73 12.18 5.68
C ALA A 30 16.33 11.95 7.15
N ALA A 31 15.03 11.84 7.45
CA ALA A 31 14.54 11.56 8.80
C ALA A 31 15.08 10.23 9.35
N VAL A 32 15.02 9.16 8.55
CA VAL A 32 15.56 7.84 8.95
C VAL A 32 17.07 7.92 9.19
N THR A 33 17.80 8.65 8.34
CA THR A 33 19.25 8.84 8.51
C THR A 33 19.58 9.59 9.80
N LEU A 34 18.83 10.65 10.12
CA LEU A 34 19.00 11.42 11.34
C LEU A 34 18.64 10.60 12.58
N LEU A 35 17.54 9.84 12.54
CA LEU A 35 17.15 8.94 13.62
C LEU A 35 18.24 7.90 13.90
N TRP A 36 18.82 7.32 12.85
CA TRP A 36 19.92 6.37 12.98
C TRP A 36 21.17 7.01 13.60
N ARG A 37 21.52 8.24 13.21
CA ARG A 37 22.64 8.98 13.82
C ARG A 37 22.38 9.31 15.29
N LEU A 38 21.15 9.74 15.61
CA LEU A 38 20.73 10.01 16.99
C LEU A 38 20.85 8.77 17.86
N MET A 39 20.30 7.64 17.41
CA MET A 39 20.37 6.39 18.16
C MET A 39 21.81 5.96 18.40
N ARG A 40 22.71 6.09 17.40
CA ARG A 40 24.14 5.83 17.58
C ARG A 40 24.81 6.75 18.59
N SER A 41 24.45 8.03 18.58
CA SER A 41 24.98 8.97 19.57
C SER A 41 24.54 8.61 20.98
N VAL A 42 23.29 8.16 21.18
CA VAL A 42 22.76 7.76 22.48
C VAL A 42 23.36 6.44 22.96
N THR A 43 23.50 5.45 22.07
CA THR A 43 24.12 4.16 22.45
C THR A 43 25.60 4.33 22.81
N ALA A 44 26.31 5.26 22.17
CA ALA A 44 27.69 5.59 22.53
C ALA A 44 27.84 6.16 23.96
N VAL A 45 26.81 6.80 24.51
CA VAL A 45 26.82 7.35 25.89
C VAL A 45 26.29 6.35 26.93
N GLY A 46 25.86 5.16 26.50
CA GLY A 46 25.35 4.10 27.40
C GLY A 46 23.83 3.95 27.42
N GLY A 47 23.12 4.50 26.44
CA GLY A 47 21.73 4.14 26.14
C GLY A 47 20.65 5.11 26.63
N SER A 48 20.96 6.03 27.53
CA SER A 48 20.09 7.18 27.83
C SER A 48 20.90 8.42 28.17
N CYS A 49 20.52 9.55 27.57
CA CYS A 49 21.04 10.88 27.91
C CYS A 49 19.85 11.79 28.21
N ALA A 50 19.99 12.64 29.21
CA ALA A 50 18.97 13.60 29.61
C ALA A 50 19.62 14.78 30.32
N ASP A 51 19.23 15.99 29.93
CA ASP A 51 19.70 17.22 30.55
C ASP A 51 18.62 17.80 31.48
N GLY A 52 18.94 17.92 32.78
CA GLY A 52 18.23 18.81 33.71
C GLY A 52 16.90 18.34 34.29
N GLY A 53 16.89 17.27 35.10
CA GLY A 53 15.77 16.88 35.95
C GLY A 53 16.12 16.80 37.45
N PRO A 54 15.18 17.07 38.38
CA PRO A 54 15.43 17.01 39.83
C PRO A 54 15.66 15.58 40.36
N TYR A 55 15.37 14.56 39.55
CA TYR A 55 15.67 13.16 39.84
C TYR A 55 16.07 12.47 38.52
N VAL A 56 17.30 11.89 38.48
CA VAL A 56 17.85 10.92 37.50
C VAL A 56 18.90 11.44 36.47
N SER A 57 19.96 10.63 36.36
CA SER A 57 21.22 10.67 35.60
C SER A 57 21.42 11.74 34.53
N ALA A 58 22.21 12.77 34.91
CA ALA A 58 22.79 13.77 34.03
C ALA A 58 23.96 13.20 33.22
N GLN A 59 23.70 12.21 32.36
CA GLN A 59 24.60 11.97 31.24
C GLN A 59 24.29 13.05 30.20
N PRO A 60 25.18 14.05 30.01
CA PRO A 60 24.91 15.16 29.13
C PRO A 60 24.66 14.64 27.72
N CYS A 61 23.55 15.06 27.10
CA CYS A 61 23.31 14.65 25.73
C CYS A 61 24.36 15.27 24.81
N PRO A 62 24.85 14.52 23.80
CA PRO A 62 25.76 15.08 22.82
C PRO A 62 25.12 16.29 22.12
N ASP A 63 25.95 17.29 21.84
CA ASP A 63 25.53 18.55 21.23
C ASP A 63 24.72 18.32 19.94
N GLY A 64 23.64 19.09 19.78
CA GLY A 64 22.78 19.01 18.59
C GLY A 64 21.69 17.94 18.62
N THR A 65 21.59 17.14 19.69
CA THR A 65 20.51 16.16 19.89
C THR A 65 19.14 16.84 19.82
N GLY A 66 18.93 17.92 20.59
CA GLY A 66 17.67 18.67 20.60
C GLY A 66 17.31 19.28 19.24
N ALA A 67 18.28 19.84 18.54
CA ALA A 67 18.08 20.38 17.18
C ALA A 67 17.69 19.28 16.19
N THR A 68 18.31 18.11 16.29
CA THR A 68 17.99 16.97 15.42
C THR A 68 16.59 16.42 15.70
N ILE A 69 16.18 16.34 16.97
CA ILE A 69 14.81 15.99 17.35
C ILE A 69 13.81 17.01 16.78
N GLY A 70 14.09 18.31 16.93
CA GLY A 70 13.28 19.37 16.32
C GLY A 70 13.17 19.24 14.80
N LEU A 71 14.26 18.88 14.13
CA LEU A 71 14.28 18.64 12.68
C LEU A 71 13.43 17.42 12.27
N LEU A 72 13.39 16.36 13.08
CA LEU A 72 12.51 15.21 12.84
C LEU A 72 11.03 15.62 12.88
N PHE A 73 10.63 16.53 13.77
CA PHE A 73 9.27 17.07 13.80
C PHE A 73 8.88 17.82 12.52
N VAL A 74 9.84 18.27 11.73
CA VAL A 74 9.59 18.90 10.41
C VAL A 74 9.64 17.87 9.28
N LEU A 75 10.62 16.98 9.29
CA LEU A 75 10.84 16.02 8.21
C LEU A 75 9.77 14.91 8.16
N VAL A 76 9.27 14.44 9.31
CA VAL A 76 8.22 13.42 9.37
C VAL A 76 6.90 13.88 8.73
N PRO A 77 6.32 15.04 9.08
CA PRO A 77 5.12 15.53 8.40
C PRO A 77 5.39 15.90 6.94
N LEU A 78 6.59 16.36 6.59
CA LEU A 78 6.96 16.60 5.20
C LEU A 78 6.98 15.30 4.37
N PHE A 79 7.49 14.20 4.95
CA PHE A 79 7.41 12.87 4.36
C PHE A 79 5.96 12.42 4.20
N LEU A 80 5.19 12.40 5.28
CA LEU A 80 3.80 11.89 5.27
C LEU A 80 2.90 12.73 4.36
N GLY A 81 2.91 14.05 4.51
CA GLY A 81 2.11 14.97 3.72
C GLY A 81 2.56 15.04 2.25
N GLY A 82 3.88 15.09 2.02
CA GLY A 82 4.44 15.17 0.67
C GLY A 82 4.20 13.89 -0.13
N THR A 83 4.39 12.71 0.48
CA THR A 83 4.13 11.44 -0.22
C THR A 83 2.65 11.19 -0.43
N TRP A 84 1.78 11.52 0.53
CA TRP A 84 0.33 11.42 0.39
C TRP A 84 -0.20 12.35 -0.72
N TRP A 85 0.14 13.64 -0.66
CA TRP A 85 -0.28 14.63 -1.64
C TRP A 85 0.30 14.37 -3.03
N GLY A 86 1.58 14.01 -3.10
CA GLY A 86 2.27 13.66 -4.34
C GLY A 86 1.65 12.44 -5.01
N ALA A 87 1.34 11.38 -4.25
CA ALA A 87 0.68 10.18 -4.75
C ALA A 87 -0.72 10.47 -5.31
N LEU A 88 -1.53 11.27 -4.59
CA LEU A 88 -2.86 11.69 -5.06
C LEU A 88 -2.79 12.50 -6.36
N ARG A 89 -1.87 13.47 -6.45
CA ARG A 89 -1.67 14.30 -7.65
C ARG A 89 -1.15 13.51 -8.85
N ALA A 90 -0.29 12.53 -8.61
CA ALA A 90 0.32 11.70 -9.65
C ALA A 90 -0.53 10.47 -10.04
N GLN A 91 -1.63 10.20 -9.33
CA GLN A 91 -2.37 8.93 -9.41
C GLN A 91 -1.45 7.70 -9.30
N ALA A 92 -0.44 7.79 -8.42
CA ALA A 92 0.55 6.76 -8.22
C ALA A 92 0.27 5.98 -6.92
N PRO A 93 0.76 4.74 -6.80
CA PRO A 93 0.72 4.01 -5.54
C PRO A 93 1.44 4.79 -4.44
N ASN A 94 0.84 4.89 -3.26
CA ASN A 94 1.42 5.65 -2.16
C ASN A 94 2.58 4.87 -1.50
N PRO A 95 3.82 5.41 -1.49
CA PRO A 95 4.97 4.74 -0.90
C PRO A 95 4.98 4.77 0.64
N VAL A 96 4.05 5.47 1.31
CA VAL A 96 3.96 5.51 2.79
C VAL A 96 3.93 4.11 3.40
N LEU A 97 3.28 3.15 2.72
CA LEU A 97 3.22 1.77 3.18
C LEU A 97 4.60 1.09 3.24
N LEU A 98 5.56 1.55 2.43
CA LEU A 98 6.95 1.10 2.45
C LEU A 98 7.80 1.83 3.50
N GLY A 99 7.33 2.96 4.03
CA GLY A 99 8.00 3.69 5.10
C GLY A 99 8.11 2.86 6.38
N TRP A 100 7.06 2.12 6.72
CA TRP A 100 7.05 1.21 7.88
C TRP A 100 8.14 0.13 7.82
N PRO A 101 8.17 -0.77 6.81
CA PRO A 101 9.21 -1.79 6.74
C PRO A 101 10.61 -1.18 6.62
N ALA A 102 10.77 -0.04 5.93
CA ALA A 102 12.05 0.66 5.88
C ALA A 102 12.52 1.12 7.26
N LEU A 103 11.63 1.69 8.08
CA LEU A 103 11.94 2.13 9.45
C LEU A 103 12.34 0.94 10.33
N PHE A 104 11.53 -0.12 10.37
CA PHE A 104 11.76 -1.28 11.23
C PHE A 104 13.01 -2.07 10.83
N LEU A 105 13.26 -2.25 9.53
CA LEU A 105 14.47 -2.92 9.06
C LEU A 105 15.71 -2.10 9.37
N THR A 106 15.65 -0.77 9.25
CA THR A 106 16.78 0.11 9.58
C THR A 106 17.11 0.05 11.08
N LEU A 107 16.09 0.13 11.95
CA LEU A 107 16.25 0.03 13.40
C LEU A 107 16.70 -1.38 13.82
N GLY A 108 16.09 -2.42 13.26
CA GLY A 108 16.46 -3.80 13.53
C GLY A 108 17.91 -4.10 13.15
N TRP A 109 18.37 -3.61 12.00
CA TRP A 109 19.77 -3.72 11.58
C TRP A 109 20.73 -3.00 12.53
N GLN A 110 20.35 -1.83 13.03
CA GLN A 110 21.15 -1.11 14.02
C GLN A 110 21.32 -1.94 15.30
N PHE A 111 20.22 -2.45 15.87
CA PHE A 111 20.28 -3.26 17.09
C PHE A 111 21.05 -4.56 16.89
N LEU A 112 20.95 -5.21 15.73
CA LEU A 112 21.75 -6.39 15.43
C LEU A 112 23.25 -6.07 15.41
N ARG A 113 23.64 -4.94 14.83
CA ARG A 113 25.03 -4.48 14.85
C ARG A 113 25.51 -4.17 16.26
N ASP A 114 24.74 -3.37 17.00
CA ASP A 114 25.08 -2.97 18.36
C ASP A 114 25.02 -4.17 19.35
N GLY A 115 24.33 -5.25 19.00
CA GLY A 115 24.32 -6.49 19.75
C GLY A 115 25.57 -7.36 19.57
N VAL A 116 26.20 -7.31 18.39
CA VAL A 116 27.43 -8.05 18.06
C VAL A 116 28.70 -7.26 18.42
N ASP A 117 28.64 -5.94 18.31
CA ASP A 117 29.75 -5.03 18.62
C ASP A 117 29.22 -3.91 19.53
N PRO A 118 28.96 -4.22 20.81
CA PRO A 118 28.39 -3.26 21.74
C PRO A 118 29.37 -2.12 22.05
N PRO A 119 28.87 -0.91 22.33
CA PRO A 119 29.71 0.23 22.70
C PRO A 119 30.53 -0.06 23.96
N ALA A 120 31.73 0.55 24.03
CA ALA A 120 32.78 0.23 24.99
C ALA A 120 32.27 0.14 26.44
N GLY A 121 32.45 -1.03 27.07
CA GLY A 121 32.10 -1.29 28.47
C GLY A 121 31.02 -2.35 28.70
N ALA A 122 30.37 -2.87 27.64
CA ALA A 122 29.26 -3.82 27.73
C ALA A 122 29.58 -5.20 27.10
N GLY A 123 30.69 -5.84 27.49
CA GLY A 123 31.04 -7.23 27.08
C GLY A 123 31.17 -7.45 25.56
N ASP A 124 31.34 -8.71 25.14
CA ASP A 124 31.50 -9.04 23.71
C ASP A 124 30.17 -9.16 22.95
N ILE A 125 29.07 -9.54 23.63
CA ILE A 125 27.75 -9.76 22.99
C ILE A 125 26.63 -9.28 23.91
N SER A 126 25.78 -8.39 23.41
CA SER A 126 24.60 -7.88 24.11
C SER A 126 23.32 -8.58 23.63
N LEU A 127 22.89 -9.59 24.38
CA LEU A 127 21.72 -10.44 24.06
C LEU A 127 20.42 -9.63 23.94
N GLY A 128 20.26 -8.56 24.74
CA GLY A 128 19.10 -7.67 24.68
C GLY A 128 18.97 -6.96 23.33
N TYR A 129 20.06 -6.38 22.83
CA TYR A 129 20.08 -5.74 21.51
C TYR A 129 19.84 -6.75 20.38
N LEU A 130 20.38 -7.97 20.49
CA LEU A 130 20.11 -9.04 19.52
C LEU A 130 18.63 -9.41 19.45
N ILE A 131 17.99 -9.63 20.61
CA ILE A 131 16.55 -9.97 20.66
C ILE A 131 15.73 -8.83 20.05
N CYS A 132 15.98 -7.58 20.47
CA CYS A 132 15.29 -6.42 19.91
C CYS A 132 15.51 -6.33 18.39
N GLY A 133 16.74 -6.49 17.92
CA GLY A 133 17.09 -6.45 16.50
C GLY A 133 16.32 -7.49 15.68
N VAL A 134 16.29 -8.75 16.12
CA VAL A 134 15.54 -9.83 15.45
C VAL A 134 14.05 -9.52 15.41
N VAL A 135 13.45 -9.10 16.53
CA VAL A 135 12.01 -8.79 16.59
C VAL A 135 11.66 -7.65 15.64
N PHE A 136 12.45 -6.57 15.61
CA PHE A 136 12.24 -5.45 14.70
C PHE A 136 12.41 -5.86 13.23
N VAL A 137 13.41 -6.68 12.91
CA VAL A 137 13.59 -7.22 11.55
C VAL A 137 12.38 -8.06 11.14
N LEU A 138 11.86 -8.93 12.01
CA LEU A 138 10.68 -9.73 11.71
C LEU A 138 9.44 -8.85 11.47
N MET A 139 9.22 -7.83 12.31
CA MET A 139 8.12 -6.87 12.14
C MET A 139 8.20 -6.08 10.84
N GLY A 140 9.41 -5.72 10.39
CA GLY A 140 9.61 -5.03 9.11
C GLY A 140 9.56 -5.96 7.91
N ALA A 141 10.15 -7.15 8.01
CA ALA A 141 10.27 -8.10 6.91
C ALA A 141 8.95 -8.81 6.59
N ALA A 142 8.15 -9.16 7.60
CA ALA A 142 6.89 -9.88 7.40
C ALA A 142 5.92 -9.18 6.43
N PRO A 143 5.52 -7.90 6.64
CA PRO A 143 4.62 -7.21 5.71
C PRO A 143 5.25 -7.03 4.32
N LEU A 144 6.56 -6.82 4.25
CA LEU A 144 7.28 -6.68 2.99
C LEU A 144 7.26 -7.99 2.18
N LEU A 145 7.48 -9.13 2.83
CA LEU A 145 7.44 -10.45 2.22
C LEU A 145 6.03 -10.83 1.75
N LEU A 146 4.99 -10.50 2.53
CA LEU A 146 3.59 -10.70 2.14
C LEU A 146 3.22 -9.86 0.91
N LEU A 147 3.64 -8.60 0.87
CA LEU A 147 3.41 -7.72 -0.29
C LEU A 147 4.14 -8.23 -1.54
N LEU A 148 5.39 -8.66 -1.38
CA LEU A 148 6.19 -9.26 -2.45
C LEU A 148 5.59 -10.57 -2.98
N SER A 149 5.09 -11.44 -2.09
CA SER A 149 4.50 -12.73 -2.48
C SER A 149 3.17 -12.54 -3.22
N ALA A 150 2.29 -11.64 -2.75
CA ALA A 150 1.06 -11.29 -3.43
C ALA A 150 1.33 -10.73 -4.83
N TRP A 151 2.28 -9.81 -4.95
CA TRP A 151 2.65 -9.23 -6.24
C TRP A 151 3.27 -10.24 -7.21
N ARG A 152 4.13 -11.14 -6.72
CA ARG A 152 4.69 -12.26 -7.51
C ARG A 152 3.58 -13.20 -7.97
N GLY A 153 2.58 -13.47 -7.13
CA GLY A 153 1.39 -14.25 -7.44
C GLY A 153 0.60 -13.64 -8.59
N SER A 154 0.21 -12.37 -8.49
CA SER A 154 -0.52 -11.65 -9.54
C SER A 154 0.25 -11.57 -10.87
N ARG A 155 1.59 -11.45 -10.81
CA ARG A 155 2.44 -11.48 -12.02
C ARG A 155 2.46 -12.86 -12.67
N ARG A 156 2.47 -13.94 -11.89
CA ARG A 156 2.38 -15.32 -12.40
C ARG A 156 1.03 -15.56 -13.09
N THR A 157 -0.09 -15.16 -12.48
CA THR A 157 -1.41 -15.29 -13.12
C THR A 157 -1.54 -14.41 -14.36
N ARG A 158 -1.09 -13.15 -14.33
CA ARG A 158 -1.08 -12.30 -15.54
C ARG A 158 -0.22 -12.87 -16.67
N ARG A 159 0.93 -13.47 -16.36
CA ARG A 159 1.75 -14.16 -17.37
C ARG A 159 1.09 -15.42 -17.89
N ALA A 160 0.37 -16.16 -17.04
CA ALA A 160 -0.40 -17.33 -17.46
C ALA A 160 -1.62 -16.97 -18.32
N GLN A 161 -2.26 -15.81 -18.06
CA GLN A 161 -3.40 -15.29 -18.84
C GLN A 161 -3.00 -14.49 -20.08
N ALA A 162 -1.76 -14.00 -20.15
CA ALA A 162 -1.16 -13.48 -21.37
C ALA A 162 -0.80 -14.62 -22.32
N GLY A 163 -1.75 -15.53 -22.56
CA GLY A 163 -1.63 -16.67 -23.46
C GLY A 163 -1.22 -16.27 -24.88
N PRO A 164 -1.10 -17.24 -25.80
CA PRO A 164 -0.67 -16.98 -27.17
C PRO A 164 -1.44 -15.78 -27.74
N PRO A 165 -0.78 -14.85 -28.47
CA PRO A 165 -1.48 -13.71 -29.06
C PRO A 165 -2.73 -14.24 -29.77
N PRO A 166 -3.89 -13.58 -29.62
CA PRO A 166 -5.11 -14.07 -30.23
C PRO A 166 -4.83 -14.28 -31.72
N VAL A 167 -4.92 -15.52 -32.17
CA VAL A 167 -4.85 -15.83 -33.60
C VAL A 167 -6.07 -15.14 -34.17
N VAL A 168 -5.84 -14.01 -34.84
CA VAL A 168 -6.89 -13.29 -35.57
C VAL A 168 -7.23 -14.16 -36.77
N THR A 169 -8.06 -15.17 -36.57
CA THR A 169 -8.73 -15.88 -37.65
C THR A 169 -9.66 -14.89 -38.31
N THR A 170 -9.17 -14.27 -39.38
CA THR A 170 -9.99 -13.40 -40.22
C THR A 170 -10.96 -14.32 -40.96
N PHE A 171 -12.21 -14.43 -40.50
CA PHE A 171 -13.25 -15.19 -41.19
C PHE A 171 -13.74 -14.35 -42.38
N PRO A 172 -13.35 -14.64 -43.63
CA PRO A 172 -13.65 -13.77 -44.77
C PRO A 172 -15.13 -13.83 -45.19
N HIS A 173 -15.87 -14.82 -44.71
CA HIS A 173 -17.24 -15.14 -45.13
C HIS A 173 -18.33 -14.48 -44.28
N LEU A 174 -17.99 -13.69 -43.25
CA LEU A 174 -18.97 -12.97 -42.41
C LEU A 174 -19.19 -11.50 -42.80
N ARG A 175 -18.66 -11.06 -43.95
CA ARG A 175 -18.72 -9.65 -44.37
C ARG A 175 -20.06 -9.17 -44.94
N ASP A 176 -21.04 -10.05 -45.15
CA ASP A 176 -22.27 -9.70 -45.88
C ASP A 176 -23.60 -9.82 -45.09
N HIS A 177 -23.58 -9.83 -43.75
CA HIS A 177 -24.82 -9.73 -42.98
C HIS A 177 -25.02 -8.33 -42.41
N ARG A 178 -25.61 -7.48 -43.26
CA ARG A 178 -26.27 -6.23 -42.88
C ARG A 178 -27.45 -6.58 -41.96
N PRO A 179 -27.46 -6.21 -40.67
CA PRO A 179 -28.55 -6.56 -39.78
C PRO A 179 -29.81 -5.81 -40.20
N SER A 180 -30.82 -6.56 -40.65
CA SER A 180 -32.19 -6.05 -40.79
C SER A 180 -32.66 -5.55 -39.43
N ARG A 181 -33.15 -4.32 -39.44
CA ARG A 181 -33.78 -3.63 -38.31
C ARG A 181 -35.13 -4.33 -38.05
N GLY A 182 -35.08 -5.45 -37.34
CA GLY A 182 -36.23 -6.21 -36.87
C GLY A 182 -36.30 -6.14 -35.36
N SER A 183 -37.35 -5.50 -34.86
CA SER A 183 -37.78 -5.49 -33.47
C SER A 183 -38.00 -6.91 -32.94
N ALA A 184 -37.19 -7.34 -31.97
CA ALA A 184 -37.52 -8.32 -30.96
C ALA A 184 -36.46 -8.27 -29.85
N GLU A 185 -36.84 -7.76 -28.70
CA GLU A 185 -36.27 -8.08 -27.39
C GLU A 185 -37.28 -9.03 -26.71
N PRO A 186 -36.93 -9.94 -25.79
CA PRO A 186 -35.60 -10.32 -25.27
C PRO A 186 -35.34 -11.84 -25.35
N ASP A 187 -34.06 -12.25 -25.27
CA ASP A 187 -33.72 -13.49 -24.57
C ASP A 187 -32.29 -13.36 -24.01
N LEU A 188 -32.22 -13.04 -22.72
CA LEU A 188 -30.99 -13.06 -21.93
C LEU A 188 -30.78 -14.48 -21.41
N PRO A 189 -29.73 -15.20 -21.83
CA PRO A 189 -29.39 -16.49 -21.25
C PRO A 189 -28.55 -16.24 -20.00
N GLY A 190 -29.20 -16.26 -18.84
CA GLY A 190 -28.47 -16.25 -17.57
C GLY A 190 -29.37 -15.96 -16.37
N GLY A 191 -29.62 -16.97 -15.55
CA GLY A 191 -30.05 -16.75 -14.16
C GLY A 191 -31.22 -17.58 -13.65
N ASP A 192 -31.42 -18.80 -14.14
CA ASP A 192 -32.32 -19.77 -13.48
C ASP A 192 -31.54 -20.87 -12.74
N ASP A 193 -30.29 -20.61 -12.34
CA ASP A 193 -29.67 -21.44 -11.31
C ASP A 193 -30.25 -21.02 -9.95
N PRO A 194 -30.99 -21.89 -9.25
CA PRO A 194 -31.49 -21.59 -7.91
C PRO A 194 -30.37 -21.39 -6.86
N ARG A 195 -29.10 -21.52 -7.25
CA ARG A 195 -27.91 -21.24 -6.43
C ARG A 195 -27.28 -19.87 -6.70
N ASP A 196 -27.71 -19.13 -7.73
CA ASP A 196 -27.16 -17.80 -8.02
C ASP A 196 -27.82 -16.72 -7.16
N LEU A 197 -27.30 -16.56 -5.94
CA LEU A 197 -27.73 -15.56 -4.98
C LEU A 197 -27.50 -14.12 -5.49
N THR A 198 -26.47 -13.90 -6.31
CA THR A 198 -26.11 -12.56 -6.81
C THR A 198 -27.13 -12.10 -7.84
N GLY A 199 -27.48 -12.96 -8.81
CA GLY A 199 -28.50 -12.66 -9.82
C GLY A 199 -29.88 -12.39 -9.21
N ARG A 200 -30.25 -13.10 -8.13
CA ARG A 200 -31.51 -12.87 -7.40
C ARG A 200 -31.54 -11.50 -6.71
N LEU A 201 -30.45 -11.10 -6.07
CA LEU A 201 -30.35 -9.79 -5.42
C LEU A 201 -30.36 -8.65 -6.43
N GLU A 202 -29.71 -8.82 -7.58
CA GLU A 202 -29.71 -7.84 -8.67
C GLU A 202 -31.11 -7.66 -9.26
N ARG A 203 -31.86 -8.75 -9.46
CA ARG A 203 -33.26 -8.71 -9.91
C ARG A 203 -34.18 -8.01 -8.90
N LEU A 204 -34.02 -8.27 -7.60
CA LEU A 204 -34.79 -7.57 -6.54
C LEU A 204 -34.48 -6.07 -6.50
N ALA A 205 -33.22 -5.69 -6.69
CA ALA A 205 -32.82 -4.28 -6.75
C ALA A 205 -33.42 -3.56 -7.96
N ALA A 206 -33.47 -4.24 -9.12
CA ALA A 206 -34.10 -3.70 -10.32
C ALA A 206 -35.61 -3.45 -10.12
N LEU A 207 -36.33 -4.37 -9.45
CA LEU A 207 -37.76 -4.22 -9.16
C LEU A 207 -38.07 -3.11 -8.15
N HIS A 208 -37.19 -2.87 -7.19
CA HIS A 208 -37.30 -1.75 -6.25
C HIS A 208 -37.05 -0.41 -6.95
N ALA A 209 -36.03 -0.34 -7.81
CA ALA A 209 -35.71 0.84 -8.60
C ALA A 209 -36.83 1.21 -9.60
N SER A 210 -37.56 0.23 -10.11
CA SER A 210 -38.71 0.47 -10.99
C SER A 210 -39.99 0.86 -10.24
N GLY A 211 -39.97 0.92 -8.90
CA GLY A 211 -41.14 1.21 -8.07
C GLY A 211 -42.19 0.09 -8.04
N ALA A 212 -41.85 -1.10 -8.52
CA ALA A 212 -42.74 -2.26 -8.53
C ALA A 212 -42.85 -2.94 -7.15
N LEU A 213 -41.89 -2.68 -6.25
CA LEU A 213 -41.91 -3.08 -4.84
C LEU A 213 -41.81 -1.86 -3.93
N THR A 214 -42.59 -1.86 -2.86
CA THR A 214 -42.44 -0.90 -1.76
C THR A 214 -41.20 -1.20 -0.92
N ASP A 215 -40.69 -0.21 -0.17
CA ASP A 215 -39.52 -0.36 0.71
C ASP A 215 -39.72 -1.46 1.78
N ALA A 216 -40.96 -1.70 2.21
CA ALA A 216 -41.28 -2.75 3.16
C ALA A 216 -41.17 -4.14 2.54
N GLU A 217 -41.71 -4.31 1.33
CA GLU A 217 -41.67 -5.57 0.57
C GLU A 217 -40.24 -5.91 0.13
N PHE A 218 -39.45 -4.92 -0.30
CA PHE A 218 -38.05 -5.13 -0.67
C PHE A 218 -37.22 -5.64 0.52
N ARG A 219 -37.41 -5.05 1.70
CA ARG A 219 -36.70 -5.50 2.93
C ARG A 219 -37.09 -6.93 3.31
N ALA A 220 -38.36 -7.28 3.22
CA ALA A 220 -38.84 -8.64 3.50
C ALA A 220 -38.26 -9.66 2.51
N ALA A 221 -38.32 -9.37 1.21
CA ALA A 221 -37.81 -10.25 0.16
C ALA A 221 -36.27 -10.43 0.23
N LYS A 222 -35.53 -9.37 0.57
CA LYS A 222 -34.08 -9.43 0.77
C LYS A 222 -33.71 -10.30 1.97
N ALA A 223 -34.44 -10.18 3.08
CA ALA A 223 -34.21 -10.99 4.28
C ALA A 223 -34.46 -12.48 4.02
N ALA A 224 -35.54 -12.83 3.29
CA ALA A 224 -35.82 -14.21 2.89
C ALA A 224 -34.70 -14.80 2.02
N THR A 225 -34.23 -14.05 1.02
CA THR A 225 -33.17 -14.49 0.09
C THR A 225 -31.83 -14.74 0.80
N LEU A 226 -31.48 -13.90 1.78
CA LEU A 226 -30.25 -14.08 2.58
C LEU A 226 -30.35 -15.27 3.55
N GLY A 227 -31.55 -15.56 4.07
CA GLY A 227 -31.79 -16.73 4.93
C GLY A 227 -31.62 -18.06 4.19
N GLU A 228 -32.07 -18.17 2.94
CA GLU A 228 -31.90 -19.36 2.11
C GLU A 228 -30.43 -19.66 1.76
N GLY A 229 -29.61 -18.60 1.61
CA GLY A 229 -28.18 -18.73 1.32
C GLY A 229 -27.32 -19.16 2.51
N ALA A 230 -27.77 -18.90 3.73
CA ALA A 230 -27.04 -19.20 4.97
C ALA A 230 -27.27 -20.63 5.50
N GLY A 231 -28.27 -21.35 4.98
CA GLY A 231 -28.62 -22.71 5.39
C GLY A 231 -27.92 -23.83 4.62
N ARG A 232 -26.88 -23.53 3.83
CA ARG A 232 -26.03 -24.48 3.11
C ARG A 232 -24.59 -24.35 3.56
#